data_AF-A0A093ZQQ9-F1
#
_entry.id   AF-A0A093ZQQ9-F1
#
_cell.length_a   1.000
_cell.length_b   1.000
_cell.length_c   1.000
_cell.angle_alpha   90.00
_cell.angle_beta   90.00
_cell.angle_gamma   90.00
#
_symmetry.space_group_name_H-M   'P 1'
#
loop_
_entity.id
_entity.type
_entity.pdbx_description
1 polymer ?
#
loop_
_entity_poly.entity_id
_entity_poly.type
_entity_poly.pdbx_seq_one_letter_code
_entity_poly.pdbx_strand_id
1 'polypeptide(L)'
;PRTVLRATTTHRVPLTPRFYSSTPTSAAPAEAAPAAEDALSHLSPAEHRIHSTLSAGLAPSSLHVQDISGGCGSMFAIEVASSAFGGVGMLAQQRMVNKLLKEQMDEENWHGVQIKTSAVA
;
A
#
# COMPACT_ATOMS: atom_id res chain seq x y z
N PRO A 1 -4.87 -24.57 60.17
CA PRO A 1 -3.54 -25.15 59.86
C PRO A 1 -2.80 -24.31 58.81
N ARG A 2 -1.78 -23.56 59.26
CA ARG A 2 -0.46 -23.28 58.65
C ARG A 2 -0.34 -22.94 57.13
N THR A 3 0.07 -21.69 56.86
CA THR A 3 1.23 -21.18 56.06
C THR A 3 1.73 -22.07 54.89
N VAL A 4 2.08 -21.58 53.68
CA VAL A 4 3.30 -20.79 53.33
C VAL A 4 3.18 -20.02 52.00
N LEU A 5 3.85 -18.86 51.97
CA LEU A 5 4.15 -17.93 50.87
C LEU A 5 5.09 -18.50 49.78
N ARG A 6 5.05 -17.93 48.56
CA ARG A 6 6.21 -17.57 47.69
C ARG A 6 5.70 -16.92 46.39
N ALA A 7 5.93 -15.64 46.13
CA ALA A 7 7.17 -14.92 45.75
C ALA A 7 7.28 -14.73 44.23
N THR A 8 7.44 -13.46 43.85
CA THR A 8 7.47 -12.85 42.52
C THR A 8 8.78 -13.08 41.78
N THR A 9 8.77 -13.02 40.45
CA THR A 9 9.98 -12.73 39.66
C THR A 9 9.60 -11.91 38.44
N THR A 10 9.97 -10.63 38.52
CA THR A 10 9.92 -9.62 37.45
C THR A 10 11.23 -9.69 36.69
N HIS A 11 11.22 -10.04 35.41
CA HIS A 11 12.41 -9.91 34.57
C HIS A 11 12.34 -8.61 33.77
N ARG A 12 13.02 -7.59 34.31
CA ARG A 12 13.25 -6.28 33.68
C ARG A 12 14.56 -6.37 32.91
N VAL A 13 14.50 -6.21 31.58
CA VAL A 13 15.69 -6.21 30.71
C VAL A 13 16.24 -4.78 30.62
N PRO A 14 17.56 -4.57 30.75
CA PRO A 14 18.17 -3.24 30.77
C PRO A 14 18.23 -2.56 29.39
N LEU A 15 17.97 -1.24 29.39
CA LEU A 15 18.15 -0.31 28.29
C LEU A 15 19.62 0.13 28.22
N THR A 16 20.29 -0.10 27.10
CA THR A 16 21.58 0.53 26.78
C THR A 16 21.38 1.64 25.75
N PRO A 17 21.97 2.83 25.91
CA PRO A 17 21.91 3.89 24.91
C PRO A 17 22.96 3.64 23.83
N ARG A 18 22.59 3.76 22.55
CA ARG A 18 23.57 3.87 21.47
C ARG A 18 23.57 5.29 20.94
N PHE A 19 24.74 5.89 21.06
CA PHE A 19 25.07 7.27 20.73
C PHE A 19 24.90 7.54 19.24
N TYR A 20 24.35 8.72 18.98
CA TYR A 20 24.26 9.37 17.68
C TYR A 20 25.66 9.77 17.22
N SER A 21 26.01 9.47 15.97
CA SER A 21 27.14 10.11 15.28
C SER A 21 26.66 10.63 13.93
N SER A 22 26.80 11.93 13.78
CA SER A 22 26.51 12.73 12.59
C SER A 22 27.48 12.41 11.44
N THR A 23 27.01 12.71 10.23
CA THR A 23 27.61 12.54 8.89
C THR A 23 28.89 13.39 8.70
N PRO A 24 29.73 13.17 7.66
CA PRO A 24 29.41 13.68 6.31
C PRO A 24 29.93 12.85 5.11
N THR A 25 29.27 13.07 3.97
CA THR A 25 29.82 13.15 2.60
C THR A 25 30.63 11.98 2.02
N SER A 26 30.04 11.30 1.04
CA SER A 26 30.72 11.10 -0.23
C SER A 26 29.69 11.06 -1.34
N ALA A 27 29.93 11.91 -2.33
CA ALA A 27 29.07 12.18 -3.46
C ALA A 27 28.70 10.92 -4.25
N ALA A 28 27.48 10.99 -4.79
CA ALA A 28 26.91 10.11 -5.81
C ALA A 28 27.82 9.95 -7.04
N PRO A 29 27.57 8.87 -7.79
CA PRO A 29 26.84 9.02 -9.06
C PRO A 29 25.51 8.26 -8.93
N ALA A 30 24.35 8.87 -9.16
CA ALA A 30 23.85 9.20 -10.49
C ALA A 30 24.03 8.03 -11.48
N GLU A 31 23.58 6.83 -11.08
CA GLU A 31 23.29 5.77 -12.04
C GLU A 31 21.79 5.71 -12.27
N ALA A 32 21.48 5.98 -13.53
CA ALA A 32 20.16 6.12 -14.09
C ALA A 32 19.32 4.85 -13.93
N ALA A 33 18.01 5.07 -13.90
CA ALA A 33 16.96 4.07 -13.99
C ALA A 33 17.30 2.91 -14.94
N PRO A 34 17.15 1.67 -14.43
CA PRO A 34 16.14 0.79 -15.00
C PRO A 34 15.44 0.00 -13.88
N ALA A 35 14.60 0.65 -13.06
CA ALA A 35 13.88 0.00 -11.96
C ALA A 35 12.35 -0.01 -12.13
N ALA A 36 11.82 0.58 -13.20
CA ALA A 36 10.37 0.71 -13.41
C ALA A 36 9.73 -0.54 -14.07
N GLU A 37 10.50 -1.35 -14.78
CA GLU A 37 9.95 -2.43 -15.61
C GLU A 37 9.96 -3.81 -14.90
N ASP A 38 10.90 -4.06 -13.98
CA ASP A 38 10.99 -5.32 -13.22
C ASP A 38 10.15 -5.32 -11.94
N ALA A 39 9.59 -4.16 -11.54
CA ALA A 39 8.66 -4.08 -10.42
C ALA A 39 7.28 -4.71 -10.75
N LEU A 40 6.99 -4.96 -12.03
CA LEU A 40 5.70 -5.48 -12.49
C LEU A 40 5.72 -7.00 -12.73
N SER A 41 6.87 -7.68 -12.68
CA SER A 41 7.00 -9.11 -12.95
C SER A 41 6.36 -10.00 -11.87
N HIS A 42 6.10 -9.44 -10.68
CA HIS A 42 5.37 -10.11 -9.58
C HIS A 42 3.88 -9.81 -9.53
N LEU A 43 3.37 -8.93 -10.40
CA LEU A 43 1.94 -8.62 -10.43
C LEU A 43 1.18 -9.76 -11.12
N SER A 44 0.11 -10.19 -10.48
CA SER A 44 -0.87 -11.08 -11.08
C SER A 44 -1.50 -10.42 -12.32
N PRO A 45 -1.99 -11.22 -13.29
CA PRO A 45 -2.69 -10.70 -14.45
C PRO A 45 -3.87 -9.78 -14.11
N ALA A 46 -4.53 -10.04 -12.98
CA ALA A 46 -5.64 -9.21 -12.47
C ALA A 46 -5.15 -7.83 -12.03
N GLU A 47 -4.08 -7.75 -11.23
CA GLU A 47 -3.53 -6.46 -10.78
C GLU A 47 -3.09 -5.59 -11.96
N HIS A 48 -2.49 -6.18 -13.00
CA HIS A 48 -2.10 -5.45 -14.19
C HIS A 48 -3.31 -4.86 -14.94
N ARG A 49 -4.43 -5.60 -15.01
CA ARG A 49 -5.69 -5.12 -15.62
C ARG A 49 -6.26 -3.94 -14.84
N ILE A 50 -6.30 -4.05 -13.51
CA ILE A 50 -6.75 -2.97 -12.62
C ILE A 50 -5.88 -1.74 -12.81
N HIS A 51 -4.56 -1.93 -12.81
CA HIS A 51 -3.58 -0.86 -12.97
C HIS A 51 -3.79 -0.11 -14.29
N SER A 52 -3.95 -0.83 -15.39
CA SER A 52 -4.18 -0.25 -16.72
C SER A 52 -5.47 0.58 -16.77
N THR A 53 -6.58 0.07 -16.23
CA THR A 53 -7.87 0.77 -16.27
C THR A 53 -7.87 2.05 -15.44
N LEU A 54 -7.31 2.00 -14.22
CA LEU A 54 -7.21 3.18 -13.37
C LEU A 54 -6.23 4.21 -13.94
N SER A 55 -5.13 3.76 -14.54
CA SER A 55 -4.17 4.63 -15.22
C SER A 55 -4.82 5.39 -16.38
N ALA A 56 -5.62 4.69 -17.20
CA ALA A 56 -6.32 5.30 -18.33
C ALA A 56 -7.45 6.27 -17.91
N GLY A 57 -8.17 5.96 -16.82
CA GLY A 57 -9.33 6.75 -16.40
C GLY A 57 -9.00 7.97 -15.54
N LEU A 58 -7.96 7.91 -14.70
CA LEU A 58 -7.69 8.92 -13.66
C LEU A 58 -6.33 9.61 -13.77
N ALA A 59 -5.47 9.16 -14.69
CA ALA A 59 -4.08 9.63 -14.84
C ALA A 59 -3.39 9.88 -13.47
N PRO A 60 -3.34 8.86 -12.59
CA PRO A 60 -2.82 9.03 -11.25
C PRO A 60 -1.31 9.32 -11.26
N SER A 61 -0.88 10.18 -10.33
CA SER A 61 0.54 10.43 -10.10
C SER A 61 1.19 9.32 -9.27
N SER A 62 0.41 8.60 -8.47
CA SER A 62 0.83 7.39 -7.75
C SER A 62 -0.29 6.38 -7.76
N LEU A 63 -0.01 5.17 -8.22
CA LEU A 63 -0.97 4.06 -8.24
C LEU A 63 -0.30 2.82 -7.66
N HIS A 64 -0.94 2.25 -6.64
CA HIS A 64 -0.54 0.99 -6.04
C HIS A 64 -1.74 0.06 -6.01
N VAL A 65 -1.55 -1.16 -6.51
CA VAL A 65 -2.54 -2.22 -6.53
C VAL A 65 -1.89 -3.46 -5.95
N GLN A 66 -2.54 -4.09 -4.98
CA GLN A 66 -2.04 -5.29 -4.32
C GLN A 66 -3.18 -6.29 -4.08
N ASP A 67 -2.97 -7.55 -4.46
CA ASP A 67 -3.82 -8.66 -4.09
C ASP A 67 -3.63 -8.99 -2.60
N ILE A 68 -4.71 -8.85 -1.82
CA ILE A 68 -4.76 -9.18 -0.38
C ILE A 68 -5.53 -10.47 -0.10
N SER A 69 -5.90 -11.21 -1.15
CA SER A 69 -6.55 -12.52 -1.05
C SER A 69 -5.59 -13.71 -0.93
N GLY A 70 -4.27 -13.44 -0.93
CA GLY A 70 -3.24 -14.49 -0.85
C GLY A 70 -3.03 -15.24 -2.17
N GLY A 71 -3.24 -14.58 -3.31
CA GLY A 71 -3.03 -15.16 -4.65
C GLY A 71 -4.27 -15.80 -5.27
N CYS A 72 -5.45 -15.62 -4.66
CA CYS A 72 -6.72 -16.06 -5.24
C CYS A 72 -7.27 -15.05 -6.28
N GLY A 73 -6.78 -13.80 -6.28
CA GLY A 73 -7.27 -12.74 -7.16
C GLY A 73 -8.71 -12.31 -6.85
N SER A 74 -9.19 -12.46 -5.62
CA SER A 74 -10.58 -12.15 -5.25
C SER A 74 -10.72 -10.91 -4.36
N MET A 75 -9.62 -10.36 -3.85
CA MET A 75 -9.66 -9.17 -3.00
C MET A 75 -8.44 -8.29 -3.19
N PHE A 76 -8.65 -7.00 -3.46
CA PHE A 76 -7.58 -6.08 -3.79
C PHE A 76 -7.54 -4.87 -2.86
N ALA A 77 -6.35 -4.38 -2.57
CA ALA A 77 -6.10 -3.09 -1.96
C ALA A 77 -5.55 -2.13 -3.02
N ILE A 78 -6.22 -0.99 -3.18
CA ILE A 78 -5.91 0.01 -4.20
C ILE A 78 -5.66 1.34 -3.51
N GLU A 79 -4.47 1.89 -3.73
CA GLU A 79 -4.10 3.23 -3.29
C GLU A 79 -3.85 4.08 -4.52
N VAL A 80 -4.63 5.14 -4.67
CA VAL A 80 -4.57 6.01 -5.85
C VAL A 80 -4.42 7.46 -5.43
N ALA A 81 -3.39 8.10 -5.95
CA ALA A 81 -3.16 9.53 -5.82
C ALA A 81 -3.30 10.20 -7.19
N SER A 82 -4.19 11.17 -7.31
CA SER A 82 -4.43 11.90 -8.56
C SER A 82 -4.81 13.35 -8.27
N SER A 83 -4.47 14.26 -9.18
CA SER A 83 -4.93 15.65 -9.16
C SER A 83 -6.43 15.76 -9.44
N ALA A 84 -7.03 14.76 -10.10
CA ALA A 84 -8.48 14.69 -10.38
C ALA A 84 -9.34 14.67 -9.10
N PHE A 85 -8.75 14.33 -7.96
CA PHE A 85 -9.42 14.29 -6.67
C PHE A 85 -9.43 15.65 -5.94
N GLY A 86 -8.75 16.67 -6.47
CA GLY A 86 -8.71 18.02 -5.92
C GLY A 86 -10.11 18.63 -5.82
N GLY A 87 -10.51 19.05 -4.63
CA GLY A 87 -11.83 19.64 -4.39
C GLY A 87 -13.01 18.65 -4.42
N VAL A 88 -12.77 17.36 -4.62
CA VAL A 88 -13.79 16.30 -4.57
C VAL A 88 -13.82 15.66 -3.19
N GLY A 89 -15.00 15.44 -2.61
CA GLY A 89 -15.11 14.74 -1.32
C GLY A 89 -14.71 13.27 -1.39
N MET A 90 -14.19 12.70 -0.30
CA MET A 90 -13.70 11.31 -0.21
C MET A 90 -14.65 10.27 -0.82
N LEU A 91 -15.94 10.32 -0.48
CA LEU A 91 -16.94 9.39 -1.02
C LEU A 91 -17.10 9.51 -2.54
N ALA A 92 -17.04 10.73 -3.08
CA ALA A 92 -17.15 10.95 -4.52
C ALA A 92 -15.89 10.46 -5.26
N GLN A 93 -14.70 10.61 -4.66
CA GLN A 93 -13.47 10.02 -5.18
C GLN A 93 -13.59 8.49 -5.25
N GLN A 94 -13.99 7.83 -4.14
CA GLN A 94 -14.19 6.39 -4.11
C GLN A 94 -15.23 5.91 -5.11
N ARG A 95 -16.35 6.65 -5.29
CA ARG A 95 -17.35 6.34 -6.32
C ARG A 95 -16.79 6.43 -7.73
N MET A 96 -15.92 7.40 -8.00
CA MET A 96 -15.26 7.54 -9.31
C MET A 96 -14.38 6.34 -9.61
N VAL A 97 -13.58 5.90 -8.64
CA VAL A 97 -12.75 4.68 -8.75
C VAL A 97 -13.64 3.44 -8.95
N ASN A 98 -14.66 3.25 -8.12
CA ASN A 98 -15.60 2.12 -8.25
C ASN A 98 -16.28 2.07 -9.61
N LYS A 99 -16.61 3.22 -10.20
CA LYS A 99 -17.24 3.27 -11.52
C LYS A 99 -16.33 2.70 -12.60
N LEU A 100 -15.03 2.97 -12.54
CA LEU A 100 -14.05 2.45 -13.49
C LEU A 100 -13.80 0.94 -13.30
N LEU A 101 -13.82 0.47 -12.06
CA LEU A 101 -13.55 -0.93 -11.74
C LEU A 101 -14.78 -1.84 -11.85
N LYS A 102 -15.99 -1.27 -11.92
CA LYS A 102 -17.24 -2.05 -11.87
C LYS A 102 -17.30 -3.16 -12.92
N GLU A 103 -16.93 -2.86 -14.16
CA GLU A 103 -16.93 -3.84 -15.25
C GLU A 103 -16.00 -5.01 -14.93
N GLN A 104 -14.80 -4.72 -14.41
CA GLN A 104 -13.79 -5.72 -14.07
C GLN A 104 -14.21 -6.54 -12.84
N MET A 105 -14.85 -5.90 -11.85
CA MET A 105 -15.41 -6.58 -10.68
C MET A 105 -16.47 -7.62 -11.06
N ASP A 106 -17.32 -7.30 -12.03
CA ASP A 106 -18.38 -8.19 -12.50
C ASP A 106 -17.82 -9.34 -13.36
N GLU A 107 -16.83 -9.07 -14.21
CA GLU A 107 -16.17 -10.08 -15.05
C GLU A 107 -15.33 -11.10 -14.26
N GLU A 108 -14.60 -10.62 -13.25
CA GLU A 108 -13.66 -11.44 -12.46
C GLU A 108 -14.25 -11.88 -11.11
N ASN A 109 -15.52 -11.56 -10.85
CA ASN A 109 -16.29 -11.98 -9.68
C ASN A 109 -15.56 -11.71 -8.34
N TRP A 110 -14.99 -10.51 -8.19
CA TRP A 110 -14.24 -10.12 -7.00
C TRP A 110 -15.12 -10.15 -5.74
N HIS A 111 -14.54 -10.58 -4.62
CA HIS A 111 -15.20 -10.61 -3.31
C HIS A 111 -15.26 -9.22 -2.67
N GLY A 112 -14.24 -8.38 -2.89
CA GLY A 112 -14.20 -7.03 -2.35
C GLY A 112 -12.95 -6.24 -2.75
N VAL A 113 -12.99 -4.94 -2.47
CA VAL A 113 -11.87 -4.02 -2.74
C VAL A 113 -11.75 -2.98 -1.63
N GLN A 114 -10.52 -2.66 -1.26
CA GLN A 114 -10.20 -1.55 -0.35
C GLN A 114 -9.64 -0.40 -1.17
N ILE A 115 -10.24 0.78 -1.07
CA ILE A 115 -9.85 1.94 -1.88
C ILE A 115 -9.43 3.08 -0.97
N LYS A 116 -8.18 3.52 -1.12
CA LYS A 116 -7.66 4.75 -0.53
C LYS A 116 -7.39 5.75 -1.64
N THR A 117 -8.03 6.91 -1.56
CA THR A 117 -7.83 8.01 -2.50
C THR A 117 -7.09 9.14 -1.80
N SER A 118 -6.13 9.75 -2.47
CA SER A 118 -5.39 10.92 -2.00
C SER A 118 -5.32 11.97 -3.10
N ALA A 119 -5.69 13.22 -2.80
CA ALA A 119 -5.51 14.30 -3.76
C ALA A 119 -4.03 14.72 -3.76
N VAL A 120 -3.41 14.75 -4.94
CA VAL A 120 -2.08 15.37 -5.09
C VAL A 120 -2.28 16.85 -5.39
N ALA A 121 -1.59 17.68 -4.61
CA ALA A 121 -1.64 19.14 -4.67
C ALA A 121 -0.92 19.68 -5.91
#